data_AF-A0A7S2UQ88-F1
#
_entry.id   AF-A0A7S2UQ88-F1
#
_cell.length_a   1.000
_cell.length_b   1.000
_cell.length_c   1.000
_cell.angle_alpha   90.00
_cell.angle_beta   90.00
_cell.angle_gamma   90.00
#
_symmetry.space_group_name_H-M   'P 1'
#
loop_
_entity.id
_entity.type
_entity.pdbx_description
1 polymer ?
#
loop_
_entity_poly.entity_id
_entity_poly.type
_entity_poly.pdbx_seq_one_letter_code
_entity_poly.pdbx_strand_id
1 'polypeptide(L)'
;NPNTEYRIGCFSFHTFTQQHAISFIISFMWYSSRQRGTAQSPDVFMQLVESSNQNYNSVAGIIEQVMEDFFQEVGRRYHPFEYSYFGTTKPTVAIITMGSSVKVVEGTLRFLKTEQACLIGVRMFRPWDPKLFVDVIPASVKRIAVLDRTREGGSQGEPLYLDVCTSLLQRGRRDIFVAGGRYGLGSKDFTPRMAISVVHNMLRKDIDNIQQPFTVGIDDDVTNLSLPLGRPLNTLSKDTTQCVFWGFGSDGTVGGNKNAIKIIGDYHDAMSVQGYFEYDAKKSSGWTVSYLRFSPTEQIDAPFRIEEGQANYVACHNESYVQAGKFDVVKHLKRRGTFFLNTQVASIDDPEKRIEALENLVSPKILRKIALRQIKFYIMDAASLAAKYGLAGRINMICMATFFRLSGVLPLDDAINLLKSAIRKTYAYKGEAVVKKNHDLLDAVVSDPKCMLVVNVP
;
A
#
# COMPACT_ATOMS: atom_id res chain seq x y z
N ASN A 1 -32.22 -27.48 37.51
CA ASN A 1 -33.64 -27.23 37.21
C ASN A 1 -33.70 -26.54 35.85
N PRO A 2 -34.24 -27.18 34.79
CA PRO A 2 -34.13 -26.67 33.42
C PRO A 2 -35.20 -25.64 33.02
N ASN A 3 -35.90 -25.00 33.98
CA ASN A 3 -36.98 -24.05 33.70
C ASN A 3 -36.76 -22.70 34.40
N THR A 4 -35.87 -21.86 33.87
CA THR A 4 -35.94 -20.43 34.17
C THR A 4 -35.61 -19.62 32.92
N GLU A 5 -36.63 -19.38 32.10
CA GLU A 5 -36.64 -18.27 31.14
C GLU A 5 -36.53 -16.95 31.93
N TYR A 6 -35.44 -16.22 31.74
CA TYR A 6 -35.40 -14.80 32.13
C TYR A 6 -35.79 -13.97 30.91
N ARG A 7 -37.06 -13.52 30.90
CA ARG A 7 -37.54 -12.49 29.98
C ARG A 7 -36.76 -11.19 30.25
N ILE A 8 -35.99 -10.73 29.26
CA ILE A 8 -35.42 -9.39 29.28
C ILE A 8 -36.54 -8.41 28.92
N GLY A 9 -37.13 -7.81 29.93
CA GLY A 9 -38.08 -6.70 29.77
C GLY A 9 -37.36 -5.49 29.19
N CYS A 10 -37.89 -4.99 28.06
CA CYS A 10 -37.46 -3.76 27.44
C CYS A 10 -37.79 -2.58 28.38
N PHE A 11 -36.77 -1.91 28.93
CA PHE A 11 -36.96 -0.67 29.68
C PHE A 11 -36.50 0.53 28.85
N SER A 12 -37.42 1.48 28.69
CA SER A 12 -37.19 2.78 28.04
C SER A 12 -36.17 3.61 28.83
N PHE A 13 -35.05 3.93 28.20
CA PHE A 13 -34.02 4.80 28.75
C PHE A 13 -34.38 6.27 28.50
N HIS A 14 -35.23 6.84 29.35
CA HIS A 14 -35.33 8.29 29.50
C HIS A 14 -35.12 8.59 30.98
N THR A 15 -33.99 9.22 31.31
CA THR A 15 -33.48 9.57 32.67
C THR A 15 -32.63 8.53 33.41
N PHE A 16 -31.41 8.28 32.92
CA PHE A 16 -30.31 7.81 33.78
C PHE A 16 -29.12 8.76 33.66
N THR A 17 -28.79 9.45 34.75
CA THR A 17 -27.54 10.22 34.87
C THR A 17 -26.36 9.25 35.03
N GLN A 18 -25.21 9.56 34.43
CA GLN A 18 -24.00 8.71 34.38
C GLN A 18 -23.56 8.13 35.74
N GLN A 19 -23.80 8.83 36.85
CA GLN A 19 -23.45 8.38 38.20
C GLN A 19 -24.25 7.17 38.69
N HIS A 20 -25.52 7.03 38.30
CA HIS A 20 -26.37 5.92 38.75
C HIS A 20 -26.04 4.61 38.01
N ALA A 21 -25.63 4.68 36.74
CA ALA A 21 -25.15 3.52 35.99
C ALA A 21 -23.84 2.96 36.57
N ILE A 22 -22.92 3.83 37.01
CA ILE A 22 -21.64 3.41 37.60
C ILE A 22 -21.84 2.72 38.95
N SER A 23 -22.71 3.26 39.83
CA SER A 23 -23.01 2.62 41.12
C SER A 23 -23.72 1.26 40.98
N PHE A 24 -24.54 1.08 39.94
CA PHE A 24 -25.21 -0.19 39.66
C PHE A 24 -24.24 -1.25 39.16
N ILE A 25 -23.31 -0.88 38.26
CA ILE A 25 -22.25 -1.78 37.77
C ILE A 25 -21.28 -2.17 38.89
N ILE A 26 -20.91 -1.21 39.75
CA ILE A 26 -20.05 -1.48 40.92
C ILE A 26 -20.78 -2.41 41.88
N SER A 27 -22.07 -2.18 42.20
CA SER A 27 -22.82 -3.10 43.08
C SER A 27 -22.95 -4.50 42.49
N PHE A 28 -23.20 -4.65 41.18
CA PHE A 28 -23.32 -5.96 40.55
C PHE A 28 -22.00 -6.76 40.57
N MET A 29 -20.84 -6.10 40.47
CA MET A 29 -19.52 -6.76 40.57
C MET A 29 -19.19 -7.24 41.99
N TRP A 30 -19.72 -6.59 43.03
CA TRP A 30 -19.49 -6.98 44.42
C TRP A 30 -20.32 -8.21 44.85
N TYR A 31 -21.48 -8.45 44.25
CA TYR A 31 -22.34 -9.59 44.59
C TYR A 31 -21.86 -10.94 44.05
N SER A 32 -20.87 -10.98 43.14
CA SER A 32 -20.23 -12.23 42.69
C SER A 32 -18.70 -12.13 42.81
N SER A 33 -18.18 -12.21 44.03
CA SER A 33 -16.73 -12.22 44.25
C SER A 33 -16.09 -13.46 43.62
N ARG A 34 -15.16 -13.27 42.68
CA ARG A 34 -14.35 -14.35 42.09
C ARG A 34 -12.87 -14.01 42.23
N GLN A 35 -12.08 -14.96 42.73
CA GLN A 35 -10.63 -14.86 42.76
C GLN A 35 -10.05 -15.29 41.39
N ARG A 36 -9.10 -14.52 40.86
CA ARG A 36 -8.42 -14.78 39.57
C ARG A 36 -6.92 -14.57 39.74
N GLY A 37 -6.10 -15.21 38.92
CA GLY A 37 -4.64 -15.02 38.93
C GLY A 37 -3.94 -15.59 40.17
N THR A 38 -4.48 -16.66 40.75
CA THR A 38 -3.88 -17.39 41.88
C THR A 38 -2.51 -17.97 41.52
N ALA A 39 -1.59 -18.05 42.47
CA ALA A 39 -0.41 -18.90 42.36
C ALA A 39 -0.82 -20.38 42.46
N GLN A 40 -0.33 -21.21 41.55
CA GLN A 40 -0.72 -22.61 41.40
C GLN A 40 0.56 -23.46 41.37
N SER A 41 0.54 -24.60 42.05
CA SER A 41 1.65 -25.56 42.10
C SER A 41 1.58 -26.55 40.92
N PRO A 42 2.63 -27.35 40.68
CA PRO A 42 2.66 -28.33 39.58
C PRO A 42 1.58 -29.42 39.63
N ASP A 43 0.95 -29.61 40.80
CA ASP A 43 -0.13 -30.57 41.03
C ASP A 43 -1.43 -30.23 40.28
N VAL A 44 -1.66 -28.96 39.95
CA VAL A 44 -2.91 -28.50 39.30
C VAL A 44 -2.69 -27.58 38.10
N PHE A 45 -1.51 -26.98 37.95
CA PHE A 45 -1.29 -25.96 36.92
C PHE A 45 -1.50 -26.49 35.49
N MET A 46 -1.01 -27.70 35.17
CA MET A 46 -1.17 -28.29 33.83
C MET A 46 -2.64 -28.53 33.48
N GLN A 47 -3.41 -29.07 34.41
CA GLN A 47 -4.84 -29.34 34.24
C GLN A 47 -5.63 -28.05 33.99
N LEU A 48 -5.26 -26.96 34.67
CA LEU A 48 -5.87 -25.65 34.48
C LEU A 48 -5.57 -25.08 33.10
N VAL A 49 -4.34 -25.20 32.61
CA VAL A 49 -3.98 -24.76 31.24
C VAL A 49 -4.77 -25.54 30.20
N GLU A 50 -4.78 -26.88 30.28
CA GLU A 50 -5.50 -27.76 29.35
C GLU A 50 -7.02 -27.60 29.41
N SER A 51 -7.58 -27.17 30.57
CA SER A 51 -9.03 -26.91 30.70
C SER A 51 -9.53 -25.84 29.72
N SER A 52 -8.64 -24.96 29.24
CA SER A 52 -8.97 -23.91 28.28
C SER A 52 -9.08 -24.40 26.82
N ASN A 53 -8.71 -25.65 26.53
CA ASN A 53 -8.69 -26.19 25.16
C ASN A 53 -10.05 -26.14 24.47
N GLN A 54 -11.14 -26.35 25.19
CA GLN A 54 -12.49 -26.26 24.63
C GLN A 54 -12.78 -24.87 24.04
N ASN A 55 -12.25 -23.81 24.68
CA ASN A 55 -12.37 -22.46 24.17
C ASN A 55 -11.62 -22.34 22.85
N TYR A 56 -10.36 -22.76 22.78
CA TYR A 56 -9.56 -22.69 21.54
C TYR A 56 -10.14 -23.53 20.39
N ASN A 57 -10.65 -24.72 20.67
CA ASN A 57 -11.28 -25.60 19.67
C ASN A 57 -12.52 -24.95 19.04
N SER A 58 -13.23 -24.10 19.78
CA SER A 58 -14.43 -23.40 19.27
C SER A 58 -14.11 -22.16 18.44
N VAL A 59 -12.92 -21.55 18.60
CA VAL A 59 -12.59 -20.24 18.00
C VAL A 59 -12.63 -20.28 16.48
N ALA A 60 -12.17 -21.35 15.83
CA ALA A 60 -12.19 -21.45 14.37
C ALA A 60 -13.62 -21.32 13.80
N GLY A 61 -14.57 -22.08 14.37
CA GLY A 61 -15.98 -22.02 13.96
C GLY A 61 -16.63 -20.66 14.30
N ILE A 62 -16.24 -20.03 15.41
CA ILE A 62 -16.70 -18.67 15.75
C ILE A 62 -16.18 -17.67 14.70
N ILE A 63 -14.92 -17.77 14.28
CA ILE A 63 -14.34 -16.89 13.26
C ILE A 63 -15.05 -17.07 11.91
N GLU A 64 -15.33 -18.30 11.50
CA GLU A 64 -16.09 -18.57 10.28
C GLU A 64 -17.49 -17.96 10.33
N GLN A 65 -18.20 -18.09 11.46
CA GLN A 65 -19.52 -17.48 11.64
C GLN A 65 -19.43 -15.95 11.56
N VAL A 66 -18.48 -15.33 12.24
CA VAL A 66 -18.29 -13.86 12.20
C VAL A 66 -17.95 -13.36 10.80
N MET A 67 -17.17 -14.13 10.02
CA MET A 67 -16.89 -13.81 8.62
C MET A 67 -18.13 -13.89 7.73
N GLU A 68 -19.02 -14.85 7.98
CA GLU A 68 -20.30 -14.95 7.26
C GLU A 68 -21.27 -13.84 7.67
N ASP A 69 -21.39 -13.53 8.97
CA ASP A 69 -22.20 -12.41 9.46
C ASP A 69 -21.73 -11.09 8.82
N PHE A 70 -20.41 -10.88 8.74
CA PHE A 70 -19.82 -9.74 8.04
C PHE A 70 -20.19 -9.71 6.55
N PHE A 71 -20.19 -10.86 5.87
CA PHE A 71 -20.62 -10.93 4.47
C PHE A 71 -22.09 -10.54 4.30
N GLN A 72 -22.99 -10.97 5.19
CA GLN A 72 -24.41 -10.61 5.12
C GLN A 72 -24.62 -9.09 5.29
N GLU A 73 -23.83 -8.45 6.15
CA GLU A 73 -23.96 -7.01 6.42
C GLU A 73 -23.32 -6.11 5.33
N VAL A 74 -22.17 -6.51 4.77
CA VAL A 74 -21.38 -5.62 3.88
C VAL A 74 -21.09 -6.18 2.48
N GLY A 75 -21.53 -7.40 2.18
CA GLY A 75 -21.34 -8.07 0.88
C GLY A 75 -19.92 -8.53 0.58
N ARG A 76 -18.96 -8.36 1.50
CA ARG A 76 -17.57 -8.81 1.35
C ARG A 76 -17.36 -10.11 2.11
N ARG A 77 -17.07 -11.18 1.38
CA ARG A 77 -16.86 -12.52 1.94
C ARG A 77 -15.40 -12.75 2.27
N TYR A 78 -15.14 -13.35 3.43
CA TYR A 78 -13.83 -13.79 3.89
C TYR A 78 -13.89 -15.25 4.33
N HIS A 79 -12.75 -15.92 4.28
CA HIS A 79 -12.55 -17.26 4.85
C HIS A 79 -11.24 -17.29 5.64
N PRO A 80 -11.08 -18.21 6.62
CA PRO A 80 -9.82 -18.38 7.36
C PRO A 80 -8.60 -18.56 6.45
N PHE A 81 -8.80 -19.29 5.34
CA PHE A 81 -7.84 -19.48 4.26
C PHE A 81 -8.55 -19.16 2.93
N GLU A 82 -8.04 -18.18 2.20
CA GLU A 82 -8.67 -17.69 0.97
C GLU A 82 -7.96 -18.25 -0.26
N TYR A 83 -8.67 -19.05 -1.04
CA TYR A 83 -8.18 -19.55 -2.32
C TYR A 83 -8.45 -18.54 -3.45
N SER A 84 -7.45 -18.28 -4.29
CA SER A 84 -7.59 -17.46 -5.50
C SER A 84 -6.89 -18.12 -6.68
N TYR A 85 -7.62 -18.25 -7.79
CA TYR A 85 -7.10 -18.82 -9.04
C TYR A 85 -7.74 -18.11 -10.24
N PHE A 86 -6.94 -17.82 -11.24
CA PHE A 86 -7.32 -17.02 -12.40
C PHE A 86 -7.08 -17.73 -13.74
N GLY A 87 -6.81 -19.04 -13.70
CA GLY A 87 -6.74 -19.91 -14.87
C GLY A 87 -8.07 -20.62 -15.15
N THR A 88 -8.09 -21.38 -16.23
CA THR A 88 -9.23 -22.16 -16.71
C THR A 88 -9.06 -23.67 -16.49
N THR A 89 -7.87 -24.10 -16.06
CA THR A 89 -7.49 -25.50 -15.85
C THR A 89 -7.26 -25.81 -14.37
N LYS A 90 -6.45 -26.83 -14.05
CA LYS A 90 -6.15 -27.21 -12.66
C LYS A 90 -4.72 -26.74 -12.31
N PRO A 91 -4.52 -25.88 -11.30
CA PRO A 91 -3.20 -25.41 -10.93
C PRO A 91 -2.36 -26.55 -10.34
N THR A 92 -1.06 -26.56 -10.63
CA THR A 92 -0.09 -27.53 -10.12
C THR A 92 0.81 -26.94 -9.02
N VAL A 93 0.86 -25.61 -8.93
CA VAL A 93 1.60 -24.84 -7.94
C VAL A 93 0.65 -24.03 -7.07
N ALA A 94 0.89 -23.95 -5.76
CA ALA A 94 0.26 -22.95 -4.90
C ALA A 94 1.31 -22.04 -4.24
N ILE A 95 1.01 -20.74 -4.18
CA ILE A 95 1.74 -19.78 -3.35
C ILE A 95 0.93 -19.53 -2.10
N ILE A 96 1.55 -19.66 -0.93
CA ILE A 96 0.93 -19.43 0.37
C ILE A 96 1.61 -18.22 1.01
N THR A 97 0.82 -17.23 1.38
CA THR A 97 1.34 -16.03 2.04
C THR A 97 0.29 -15.38 2.93
N MET A 98 0.72 -14.41 3.73
CA MET A 98 -0.12 -13.73 4.72
C MET A 98 0.10 -12.21 4.67
N GLY A 99 -0.95 -11.45 4.97
CA GLY A 99 -0.89 -9.99 5.00
C GLY A 99 -0.92 -9.35 3.61
N SER A 100 -0.23 -8.21 3.44
CA SER A 100 -0.33 -7.39 2.22
C SER A 100 0.21 -8.06 0.95
N SER A 101 1.12 -9.03 1.08
CA SER A 101 1.63 -9.81 -0.07
C SER A 101 0.55 -10.61 -0.76
N VAL A 102 -0.53 -10.99 -0.06
CA VAL A 102 -1.69 -11.68 -0.66
C VAL A 102 -2.17 -10.88 -1.87
N LYS A 103 -2.33 -9.56 -1.73
CA LYS A 103 -2.77 -8.68 -2.83
C LYS A 103 -1.74 -8.56 -3.97
N VAL A 104 -0.45 -8.56 -3.65
CA VAL A 104 0.61 -8.53 -4.68
C VAL A 104 0.59 -9.81 -5.51
N VAL A 105 0.56 -10.98 -4.85
CA VAL A 105 0.51 -12.26 -5.54
C VAL A 105 -0.79 -12.39 -6.32
N GLU A 106 -1.93 -12.04 -5.72
CA GLU A 106 -3.25 -12.08 -6.34
C GLU A 106 -3.27 -11.26 -7.64
N GLY A 107 -2.88 -9.99 -7.58
CA GLY A 107 -2.82 -9.10 -8.75
C GLY A 107 -1.84 -9.60 -9.82
N THR A 108 -0.74 -10.22 -9.41
CA THR A 108 0.25 -10.80 -10.33
C THR A 108 -0.32 -12.03 -11.06
N LEU A 109 -0.92 -12.98 -10.33
CA LEU A 109 -1.52 -14.16 -10.94
C LEU A 109 -2.69 -13.80 -11.86
N ARG A 110 -3.51 -12.82 -11.46
CA ARG A 110 -4.61 -12.28 -12.27
C ARG A 110 -4.11 -11.65 -13.57
N PHE A 111 -3.05 -10.85 -13.50
CA PHE A 111 -2.44 -10.24 -14.68
C PHE A 111 -1.89 -11.29 -15.66
N LEU A 112 -1.20 -12.30 -15.13
CA LEU A 112 -0.61 -13.36 -15.95
C LEU A 112 -1.65 -14.35 -16.51
N LYS A 113 -2.85 -14.42 -15.89
CA LYS A 113 -3.85 -15.47 -16.13
C LYS A 113 -3.21 -16.86 -16.16
N THR A 114 -2.30 -17.10 -15.22
CA THR A 114 -1.49 -18.32 -15.25
C THR A 114 -2.35 -19.54 -14.94
N GLU A 115 -2.26 -20.53 -15.81
CA GLU A 115 -2.95 -21.80 -15.65
C GLU A 115 -2.33 -22.68 -14.55
N GLN A 116 -1.05 -22.43 -14.21
CA GLN A 116 -0.24 -23.35 -13.43
C GLN A 116 -0.23 -23.04 -11.93
N ALA A 117 -0.54 -21.80 -11.52
CA ALA A 117 -0.38 -21.35 -10.14
C ALA A 117 -1.66 -20.75 -9.55
N CYS A 118 -1.96 -21.13 -8.31
CA CYS A 118 -2.98 -20.51 -7.47
C CYS A 118 -2.35 -19.84 -6.22
N LEU A 119 -3.14 -19.05 -5.53
CA LEU A 119 -2.80 -18.39 -4.27
C LEU A 119 -3.68 -18.93 -3.15
N ILE A 120 -3.10 -19.12 -1.98
CA ILE A 120 -3.81 -19.32 -0.71
C ILE A 120 -3.36 -18.21 0.24
N GLY A 121 -4.27 -17.27 0.53
CA GLY A 121 -4.06 -16.20 1.48
C GLY A 121 -4.48 -16.62 2.89
N VAL A 122 -3.59 -16.49 3.87
CA VAL A 122 -3.90 -16.81 5.27
C VAL A 122 -4.52 -15.59 5.96
N ARG A 123 -5.71 -15.76 6.54
CA ARG A 123 -6.38 -14.76 7.40
C ARG A 123 -6.29 -15.14 8.87
N MET A 124 -6.59 -16.40 9.18
CA MET A 124 -6.54 -16.94 10.54
C MET A 124 -5.24 -17.72 10.73
N PHE A 125 -4.20 -17.05 11.23
CA PHE A 125 -2.94 -17.73 11.55
C PHE A 125 -3.03 -18.54 12.85
N ARG A 126 -3.75 -18.03 13.86
CA ARG A 126 -4.00 -18.74 15.12
C ARG A 126 -5.44 -18.51 15.61
N PRO A 127 -6.13 -19.56 16.13
CA PRO A 127 -5.71 -20.96 16.12
C PRO A 127 -5.60 -21.48 14.68
N TRP A 128 -4.60 -22.32 14.43
CA TRP A 128 -4.40 -22.89 13.09
C TRP A 128 -5.23 -24.17 12.98
N ASP A 129 -6.09 -24.27 11.96
CA ASP A 129 -6.87 -25.47 11.70
C ASP A 129 -6.30 -26.21 10.47
N PRO A 130 -5.61 -27.35 10.66
CA PRO A 130 -5.00 -28.12 9.57
C PRO A 130 -6.02 -28.65 8.57
N LYS A 131 -7.26 -28.92 9.00
CA LYS A 131 -8.31 -29.44 8.13
C LYS A 131 -8.80 -28.33 7.21
N LEU A 132 -9.22 -27.19 7.77
CA LEU A 132 -9.67 -26.03 6.97
C LEU A 132 -8.59 -25.58 5.98
N PHE A 133 -7.32 -25.61 6.39
CA PHE A 133 -6.21 -25.27 5.51
C PHE A 133 -6.01 -26.27 4.36
N VAL A 134 -5.97 -27.58 4.63
CA VAL A 134 -5.71 -28.56 3.57
C VAL A 134 -6.91 -28.71 2.63
N ASP A 135 -8.13 -28.53 3.14
CA ASP A 135 -9.36 -28.63 2.35
C ASP A 135 -9.44 -27.54 1.25
N VAL A 136 -8.76 -26.40 1.42
CA VAL A 136 -8.66 -25.36 0.37
C VAL A 136 -7.58 -25.63 -0.68
N ILE A 137 -6.70 -26.62 -0.49
CA ILE A 137 -5.62 -26.94 -1.44
C ILE A 137 -6.16 -27.89 -2.52
N PRO A 138 -6.20 -27.49 -3.81
CA PRO A 138 -6.64 -28.39 -4.87
C PRO A 138 -5.81 -29.67 -4.94
N ALA A 139 -6.46 -30.79 -5.24
CA ALA A 139 -5.78 -32.10 -5.38
C ALA A 139 -4.71 -32.12 -6.49
N SER A 140 -4.82 -31.22 -7.46
CA SER A 140 -3.85 -31.05 -8.56
C SER A 140 -2.54 -30.38 -8.13
N VAL A 141 -2.52 -29.67 -7.00
CA VAL A 141 -1.32 -29.01 -6.51
C VAL A 141 -0.31 -30.05 -6.03
N LYS A 142 0.91 -29.98 -6.58
CA LYS A 142 2.05 -30.84 -6.25
C LYS A 142 3.25 -30.07 -5.71
N ARG A 143 3.20 -28.74 -5.80
CA ARG A 143 4.31 -27.86 -5.40
C ARG A 143 3.75 -26.64 -4.67
N ILE A 144 4.36 -26.29 -3.54
CA ILE A 144 3.96 -25.15 -2.73
C ILE A 144 5.16 -24.25 -2.45
N ALA A 145 5.02 -22.94 -2.66
CA ALA A 145 5.93 -21.94 -2.10
C ALA A 145 5.25 -21.27 -0.90
N VAL A 146 5.87 -21.31 0.27
CA VAL A 146 5.39 -20.60 1.46
C VAL A 146 6.24 -19.35 1.67
N LEU A 147 5.59 -18.20 1.76
CA LEU A 147 6.24 -16.90 1.89
C LEU A 147 6.04 -16.34 3.30
N ASP A 148 7.13 -16.31 4.06
CA ASP A 148 7.22 -15.78 5.41
C ASP A 148 7.83 -14.37 5.44
N ARG A 149 7.19 -13.46 6.18
CA ARG A 149 7.68 -12.10 6.42
C ARG A 149 8.41 -11.99 7.76
N THR A 150 9.23 -13.00 8.06
CA THR A 150 10.06 -13.08 9.27
C THR A 150 11.36 -13.85 8.97
N ARG A 151 12.29 -13.88 9.92
CA ARG A 151 13.49 -14.70 9.87
C ARG A 151 13.81 -15.23 11.26
N GLU A 152 13.86 -16.55 11.39
CA GLU A 152 14.22 -17.23 12.63
C GLU A 152 15.58 -17.93 12.46
N GLY A 153 16.64 -17.30 12.97
CA GLY A 153 18.01 -17.81 12.83
C GLY A 153 18.20 -19.17 13.50
N GLY A 154 18.61 -20.19 12.75
CA GLY A 154 18.84 -21.55 13.24
C GLY A 154 17.60 -22.44 13.27
N SER A 155 16.43 -21.94 12.85
CA SER A 155 15.21 -22.75 12.71
C SER A 155 15.29 -23.72 11.53
N GLN A 156 14.45 -24.76 11.55
CA GLN A 156 14.24 -25.67 10.41
C GLN A 156 13.46 -25.01 9.26
N GLY A 157 12.88 -23.85 9.51
CA GLY A 157 12.09 -23.07 8.57
C GLY A 157 11.25 -22.04 9.33
N GLU A 158 10.69 -21.07 8.62
CA GLU A 158 9.89 -20.02 9.20
C GLU A 158 8.49 -20.50 9.67
N PRO A 159 7.81 -19.77 10.56
CA PRO A 159 6.59 -20.25 11.23
C PRO A 159 5.49 -20.71 10.29
N LEU A 160 5.15 -19.92 9.25
CA LEU A 160 4.07 -20.30 8.34
C LEU A 160 4.48 -21.51 7.51
N TYR A 161 5.73 -21.58 7.04
CA TYR A 161 6.27 -22.76 6.38
C TYR A 161 6.15 -24.02 7.25
N LEU A 162 6.50 -23.95 8.54
CA LEU A 162 6.38 -25.08 9.45
C LEU A 162 4.93 -25.53 9.64
N ASP A 163 3.99 -24.60 9.84
CA ASP A 163 2.56 -24.94 9.99
C ASP A 163 1.99 -25.61 8.73
N VAL A 164 2.38 -25.13 7.54
CA VAL A 164 2.00 -25.74 6.26
C VAL A 164 2.54 -27.16 6.17
N CYS A 165 3.84 -27.37 6.42
CA CYS A 165 4.47 -28.68 6.38
C CYS A 165 3.81 -29.66 7.35
N THR A 166 3.60 -29.25 8.61
CA THR A 166 2.95 -30.08 9.62
C THR A 166 1.50 -30.40 9.26
N SER A 167 0.75 -29.45 8.69
CA SER A 167 -0.63 -29.69 8.26
C SER A 167 -0.72 -30.71 7.13
N LEU A 168 0.13 -30.59 6.12
CA LEU A 168 0.19 -31.54 5.02
C LEU A 168 0.54 -32.96 5.52
N LEU A 169 1.49 -33.05 6.46
CA LEU A 169 1.86 -34.31 7.09
C LEU A 169 0.70 -34.94 7.86
N GLN A 170 0.03 -34.16 8.72
CA GLN A 170 -1.12 -34.60 9.53
C GLN A 170 -2.31 -35.04 8.67
N ARG A 171 -2.51 -34.40 7.53
CA ARG A 171 -3.62 -34.68 6.59
C ARG A 171 -3.24 -35.66 5.48
N GLY A 172 -2.05 -36.26 5.54
CA GLY A 172 -1.61 -37.31 4.60
C GLY A 172 -1.25 -36.82 3.19
N ARG A 173 -1.12 -35.51 2.95
CA ARG A 173 -0.72 -34.91 1.66
C ARG A 173 0.80 -34.86 1.51
N ARG A 174 1.44 -36.03 1.64
CA ARG A 174 2.91 -36.20 1.54
C ARG A 174 3.44 -36.14 0.10
N ASP A 175 2.54 -36.07 -0.87
CA ASP A 175 2.83 -35.98 -2.31
C ASP A 175 3.19 -34.57 -2.80
N ILE A 176 3.14 -33.58 -1.91
CA ILE A 176 3.40 -32.17 -2.22
C ILE A 176 4.82 -31.80 -1.78
N PHE A 177 5.60 -31.25 -2.71
CA PHE A 177 6.86 -30.58 -2.39
C PHE A 177 6.60 -29.16 -1.87
N VAL A 178 7.24 -28.77 -0.76
CA VAL A 178 7.08 -27.45 -0.13
C VAL A 178 8.42 -26.75 -0.06
N ALA A 179 8.48 -25.51 -0.56
CA ALA A 179 9.66 -24.64 -0.47
C ALA A 179 9.35 -23.42 0.42
N GLY A 180 10.20 -23.18 1.42
CA GLY A 180 10.13 -22.00 2.28
C GLY A 180 10.88 -20.80 1.69
N GLY A 181 10.25 -19.62 1.74
CA GLY A 181 10.77 -18.38 1.18
C GLY A 181 10.58 -17.19 2.11
N ARG A 182 11.61 -16.34 2.23
CA ARG A 182 11.53 -15.09 3.00
C ARG A 182 11.39 -13.87 2.10
N TYR A 183 10.57 -12.91 2.53
CA TYR A 183 10.39 -11.64 1.84
C TYR A 183 10.11 -10.49 2.82
N GLY A 184 10.22 -9.24 2.33
CA GLY A 184 9.56 -8.10 2.97
C GLY A 184 10.03 -7.68 4.37
N LEU A 185 11.18 -8.18 4.85
CA LEU A 185 11.74 -7.82 6.15
C LEU A 185 12.03 -6.32 6.24
N GLY A 186 11.66 -5.70 7.36
CA GLY A 186 11.89 -4.26 7.56
C GLY A 186 11.23 -3.37 6.50
N SER A 187 10.08 -3.79 5.96
CA SER A 187 9.38 -3.10 4.85
C SER A 187 10.19 -3.01 3.56
N LYS A 188 11.12 -3.96 3.34
CA LYS A 188 11.63 -4.25 1.99
C LYS A 188 10.44 -4.48 1.06
N ASP A 189 10.50 -3.92 -0.14
CA ASP A 189 9.40 -4.00 -1.08
C ASP A 189 9.14 -5.44 -1.54
N PHE A 190 7.90 -5.74 -1.88
CA PHE A 190 7.52 -7.01 -2.51
C PHE A 190 6.64 -6.69 -3.72
N THR A 191 7.23 -6.76 -4.92
CA THR A 191 6.62 -6.27 -6.17
C THR A 191 6.17 -7.43 -7.06
N PRO A 192 5.35 -7.19 -8.10
CA PRO A 192 4.89 -8.25 -9.00
C PRO A 192 6.01 -9.09 -9.63
N ARG A 193 7.15 -8.47 -9.99
CA ARG A 193 8.30 -9.23 -10.51
C ARG A 193 8.89 -10.21 -9.49
N MET A 194 8.78 -9.92 -8.20
CA MET A 194 9.22 -10.81 -7.13
C MET A 194 8.27 -12.00 -6.99
N ALA A 195 6.95 -11.76 -7.04
CA ALA A 195 5.95 -12.82 -7.08
C ALA A 195 6.15 -13.74 -8.32
N ILE A 196 6.47 -13.16 -9.49
CA ILE A 196 6.84 -13.92 -10.69
C ILE A 196 8.06 -14.80 -10.46
N SER A 197 9.13 -14.26 -9.85
CA SER A 197 10.32 -15.05 -9.55
C SER A 197 10.01 -16.25 -8.64
N VAL A 198 9.09 -16.10 -7.68
CA VAL A 198 8.60 -17.21 -6.85
C VAL A 198 7.87 -18.25 -7.71
N VAL A 199 6.94 -17.84 -8.57
CA VAL A 199 6.25 -18.74 -9.50
C VAL A 199 7.26 -19.49 -10.37
N HIS A 200 8.20 -18.77 -10.99
CA HIS A 200 9.22 -19.37 -11.85
C HIS A 200 10.13 -20.35 -11.11
N ASN A 201 10.48 -20.08 -9.85
CA ASN A 201 11.23 -21.02 -9.03
C ASN A 201 10.49 -22.35 -8.88
N MET A 202 9.18 -22.31 -8.59
CA MET A 202 8.35 -23.52 -8.43
C MET A 202 8.05 -24.25 -9.75
N LEU A 203 8.13 -23.55 -10.88
CA LEU A 203 7.94 -24.10 -12.22
C LEU A 203 9.21 -24.71 -12.83
N ARG A 204 10.35 -24.71 -12.12
CA ARG A 204 11.55 -25.43 -12.58
C ARG A 204 11.22 -26.89 -12.83
N LYS A 205 11.77 -27.46 -13.91
CA LYS A 205 11.40 -28.79 -14.41
C LYS A 205 11.59 -29.87 -13.33
N ASP A 206 12.81 -29.97 -12.83
CA ASP A 206 13.20 -30.93 -11.79
C ASP A 206 13.03 -30.33 -10.41
N ILE A 207 12.50 -31.11 -9.47
CA ILE A 207 12.24 -30.67 -8.09
C ILE A 207 13.56 -30.31 -7.38
N ASP A 208 14.63 -31.05 -7.65
CA ASP A 208 15.96 -30.80 -7.08
C ASP A 208 16.56 -29.46 -7.51
N ASN A 209 16.06 -28.90 -8.62
CA ASN A 209 16.45 -27.58 -9.09
C ASN A 209 15.62 -26.46 -8.46
N ILE A 210 14.55 -26.75 -7.71
CA ILE A 210 13.75 -25.73 -7.03
C ILE A 210 14.55 -25.23 -5.82
N GLN A 211 14.85 -23.93 -5.81
CA GLN A 211 15.66 -23.34 -4.75
C GLN A 211 14.87 -23.28 -3.44
N GLN A 212 15.42 -23.87 -2.38
CA GLN A 212 14.90 -23.79 -1.01
C GLN A 212 16.02 -23.98 0.03
N PRO A 213 15.98 -23.28 1.18
CA PRO A 213 15.17 -22.09 1.39
C PRO A 213 15.58 -20.98 0.42
N PHE A 214 14.71 -20.01 0.17
CA PHE A 214 15.03 -18.87 -0.69
C PHE A 214 14.71 -17.53 -0.04
N THR A 215 15.28 -16.46 -0.58
CA THR A 215 14.90 -15.08 -0.27
C THR A 215 14.49 -14.37 -1.56
N VAL A 216 13.63 -13.35 -1.46
CA VAL A 216 13.24 -12.55 -2.62
C VAL A 216 13.22 -11.07 -2.28
N GLY A 217 13.77 -10.26 -3.19
CA GLY A 217 13.84 -8.79 -3.04
C GLY A 217 15.21 -8.25 -2.59
N ILE A 218 16.22 -9.12 -2.47
CA ILE A 218 17.63 -8.75 -2.23
C ILE A 218 18.53 -9.42 -3.26
N ASP A 219 19.78 -8.97 -3.31
CA ASP A 219 20.89 -9.68 -3.95
C ASP A 219 21.75 -10.24 -2.81
N ASP A 220 21.73 -11.56 -2.65
CA ASP A 220 22.47 -12.28 -1.61
C ASP A 220 23.66 -13.01 -2.26
N ASP A 221 24.77 -12.31 -2.36
CA ASP A 221 26.04 -12.77 -2.94
C ASP A 221 26.88 -13.61 -1.96
N VAL A 222 26.41 -13.78 -0.72
CA VAL A 222 27.10 -14.55 0.33
C VAL A 222 26.56 -15.97 0.41
N THR A 223 25.24 -16.12 0.64
CA THR A 223 24.60 -17.44 0.75
C THR A 223 23.87 -17.87 -0.51
N ASN A 224 23.78 -17.00 -1.53
CA ASN A 224 23.15 -17.28 -2.81
C ASN A 224 21.69 -17.77 -2.68
N LEU A 225 20.98 -17.34 -1.64
CA LEU A 225 19.59 -17.71 -1.40
C LEU A 225 18.59 -16.84 -2.17
N SER A 226 19.04 -15.69 -2.70
CA SER A 226 18.17 -14.75 -3.41
C SER A 226 17.74 -15.29 -4.77
N LEU A 227 16.43 -15.26 -5.04
CA LEU A 227 15.89 -15.57 -6.36
C LEU A 227 16.23 -14.45 -7.37
N PRO A 228 16.60 -14.79 -8.61
CA PRO A 228 16.85 -13.80 -9.66
C PRO A 228 15.57 -13.06 -10.00
N LEU A 229 15.68 -11.73 -10.14
CA LEU A 229 14.54 -10.86 -10.46
C LEU A 229 14.50 -10.53 -11.95
N GLY A 230 13.30 -10.63 -12.53
CA GLY A 230 13.03 -10.16 -13.88
C GLY A 230 12.93 -8.62 -13.99
N ARG A 231 12.55 -8.15 -15.18
CA ARG A 231 12.24 -6.74 -15.42
C ARG A 231 11.03 -6.30 -14.58
N PRO A 232 10.96 -5.03 -14.14
CA PRO A 232 9.77 -4.46 -13.52
C PRO A 232 8.52 -4.71 -14.37
N LEU A 233 7.41 -5.06 -13.72
CA LEU A 233 6.14 -5.34 -14.39
C LEU A 233 5.04 -4.49 -13.77
N ASN A 234 4.29 -3.80 -14.62
CA ASN A 234 3.07 -3.10 -14.17
C ASN A 234 1.87 -4.03 -14.40
N THR A 235 1.25 -4.48 -13.31
CA THR A 235 0.09 -5.38 -13.34
C THR A 235 -1.24 -4.63 -13.33
N LEU A 236 -1.22 -3.30 -13.24
CA LEU A 236 -2.40 -2.44 -13.20
C LEU A 236 -2.94 -2.13 -14.59
N SER A 237 -4.22 -1.78 -14.68
CA SER A 237 -4.86 -1.32 -15.91
C SER A 237 -4.13 -0.12 -16.52
N LYS A 238 -4.28 0.03 -17.83
CA LYS A 238 -3.79 1.21 -18.57
C LYS A 238 -4.49 2.50 -18.12
N ASP A 239 -5.71 2.39 -17.61
CA ASP A 239 -6.51 3.51 -17.11
C ASP A 239 -6.04 4.00 -15.73
N THR A 240 -5.16 3.24 -15.08
CA THR A 240 -4.61 3.60 -13.79
C THR A 240 -3.46 4.59 -13.93
N THR A 241 -3.68 5.78 -13.38
CA THR A 241 -2.70 6.85 -13.35
C THR A 241 -1.80 6.70 -12.13
N GLN A 242 -0.50 6.58 -12.38
CA GLN A 242 0.51 6.44 -11.35
C GLN A 242 1.36 7.70 -11.24
N CYS A 243 1.50 8.25 -10.04
CA CYS A 243 2.18 9.51 -9.79
C CYS A 243 3.22 9.38 -8.68
N VAL A 244 4.40 10.00 -8.85
CA VAL A 244 5.44 10.07 -7.82
C VAL A 244 5.77 11.53 -7.51
N PHE A 245 5.81 11.89 -6.23
CA PHE A 245 6.11 13.25 -5.80
C PHE A 245 7.32 13.23 -4.87
N TRP A 246 8.37 13.94 -5.27
CA TRP A 246 9.55 14.21 -4.46
C TRP A 246 9.36 15.54 -3.74
N GLY A 247 9.24 15.47 -2.42
CA GLY A 247 9.07 16.63 -1.56
C GLY A 247 10.14 16.67 -0.47
N PHE A 248 10.22 17.80 0.21
CA PHE A 248 11.08 18.05 1.35
C PHE A 248 10.29 18.05 2.65
N GLY A 249 10.90 17.58 3.75
CA GLY A 249 10.26 17.58 5.06
C GLY A 249 9.79 18.98 5.45
N SER A 250 8.48 19.14 5.65
CA SER A 250 7.77 20.40 5.98
C SER A 250 7.46 21.35 4.82
N ASP A 251 7.63 20.93 3.55
CA ASP A 251 7.23 21.75 2.39
C ASP A 251 5.72 21.68 2.04
N GLY A 252 4.98 20.82 2.73
CA GLY A 252 3.55 20.62 2.52
C GLY A 252 3.17 19.63 1.41
N THR A 253 4.13 18.98 0.74
CA THR A 253 3.89 18.03 -0.36
C THR A 253 3.03 16.85 0.07
N VAL A 254 3.38 16.19 1.16
CA VAL A 254 2.62 15.03 1.69
C VAL A 254 1.19 15.43 2.06
N GLY A 255 1.02 16.58 2.72
CA GLY A 255 -0.30 17.11 3.07
C GLY A 255 -1.12 17.44 1.84
N GLY A 256 -0.50 18.05 0.84
CA GLY A 256 -1.10 18.33 -0.45
C GLY A 256 -1.57 17.06 -1.15
N ASN A 257 -0.72 16.04 -1.21
CA ASN A 257 -1.04 14.75 -1.82
C ASN A 257 -2.19 14.03 -1.09
N LYS A 258 -2.23 14.08 0.25
CA LYS A 258 -3.38 13.54 1.02
C LYS A 258 -4.68 14.27 0.69
N ASN A 259 -4.65 15.58 0.48
CA ASN A 259 -5.82 16.33 0.06
C ASN A 259 -6.23 16.01 -1.38
N ALA A 260 -5.26 15.85 -2.29
CA ALA A 260 -5.54 15.43 -3.66
C ALA A 260 -6.21 14.06 -3.71
N ILE A 261 -5.76 13.09 -2.90
CA ILE A 261 -6.40 11.77 -2.76
C ILE A 261 -7.87 11.91 -2.35
N LYS A 262 -8.17 12.75 -1.34
CA LYS A 262 -9.55 12.97 -0.89
C LYS A 262 -10.41 13.60 -1.98
N ILE A 263 -9.91 14.65 -2.62
CA ILE A 263 -10.63 15.35 -3.69
C ILE A 263 -10.94 14.39 -4.85
N ILE A 264 -9.97 13.58 -5.26
CA ILE A 264 -10.16 12.65 -6.37
C ILE A 264 -11.06 11.48 -5.95
N GLY A 265 -10.89 10.95 -4.75
CA GLY A 265 -11.72 9.85 -4.23
C GLY A 265 -13.19 10.24 -4.05
N ASP A 266 -13.45 11.47 -3.60
CA ASP A 266 -14.81 11.99 -3.41
C ASP A 266 -15.46 12.47 -4.73
N TYR A 267 -14.72 12.43 -5.86
CA TYR A 267 -15.22 12.93 -7.14
C TYR A 267 -16.28 12.02 -7.77
N HIS A 268 -16.11 10.70 -7.65
CA HIS A 268 -17.01 9.71 -8.21
C HIS A 268 -16.90 8.40 -7.43
N ASP A 269 -18.03 7.74 -7.13
CA ASP A 269 -18.08 6.54 -6.28
C ASP A 269 -17.20 5.38 -6.78
N ALA A 270 -17.03 5.25 -8.10
CA ALA A 270 -16.17 4.23 -8.72
C ALA A 270 -14.67 4.56 -8.68
N MET A 271 -14.28 5.77 -8.28
CA MET A 271 -12.88 6.19 -8.27
C MET A 271 -12.11 5.46 -7.16
N SER A 272 -11.20 4.58 -7.55
CA SER A 272 -10.26 3.97 -6.62
C SER A 272 -9.02 4.84 -6.49
N VAL A 273 -8.60 5.08 -5.25
CA VAL A 273 -7.46 5.92 -4.92
C VAL A 273 -6.55 5.21 -3.94
N GLN A 274 -5.24 5.35 -4.12
CA GLN A 274 -4.23 4.79 -3.23
C GLN A 274 -3.12 5.80 -3.01
N GLY A 275 -2.66 5.94 -1.77
CA GLY A 275 -1.50 6.74 -1.41
C GLY A 275 -0.57 6.01 -0.45
N TYR A 276 0.71 5.94 -0.81
CA TYR A 276 1.78 5.49 0.05
C TYR A 276 2.83 6.61 0.18
N PHE A 277 3.28 6.86 1.41
CA PHE A 277 4.17 7.97 1.72
C PHE A 277 5.43 7.44 2.40
N GLU A 278 6.56 7.62 1.74
CA GLU A 278 7.87 7.26 2.22
C GLU A 278 8.56 8.48 2.79
N TYR A 279 9.12 8.32 3.99
CA TYR A 279 9.81 9.37 4.72
C TYR A 279 11.25 8.93 4.99
N ASP A 280 12.16 9.90 5.01
CA ASP A 280 13.49 9.70 5.57
C ASP A 280 13.40 9.30 7.07
N ALA A 281 14.42 8.60 7.56
CA ALA A 281 14.56 8.29 8.98
C ALA A 281 14.83 9.56 9.83
N LYS A 282 15.27 10.65 9.17
CA LYS A 282 15.47 11.95 9.81
C LYS A 282 14.13 12.59 10.23
N LYS A 283 14.06 13.06 11.47
CA LYS A 283 12.87 13.71 12.05
C LYS A 283 12.43 14.98 11.31
N SER A 284 13.37 15.74 10.76
CA SER A 284 13.11 16.99 10.04
C SER A 284 14.09 17.13 8.88
N SER A 285 13.71 17.93 7.87
CA SER A 285 14.57 18.24 6.71
C SER A 285 15.03 17.04 5.89
N GLY A 286 14.36 15.90 6.06
CA GLY A 286 14.54 14.71 5.23
C GLY A 286 13.82 14.83 3.90
N TRP A 287 14.11 13.91 2.99
CA TRP A 287 13.33 13.76 1.77
C TRP A 287 12.02 13.02 2.04
N THR A 288 11.03 13.24 1.18
CA THR A 288 9.77 12.50 1.18
C THR A 288 9.44 12.08 -0.24
N VAL A 289 8.95 10.85 -0.41
CA VAL A 289 8.45 10.35 -1.69
C VAL A 289 7.02 9.90 -1.50
N SER A 290 6.09 10.50 -2.24
CA SER A 290 4.69 10.08 -2.26
C SER A 290 4.42 9.29 -3.53
N TYR A 291 3.84 8.10 -3.38
CA TYR A 291 3.38 7.25 -4.47
C TYR A 291 1.86 7.26 -4.48
N LEU A 292 1.27 7.83 -5.51
CA LEU A 292 -0.18 7.92 -5.65
C LEU A 292 -0.63 7.11 -6.87
N ARG A 293 -1.79 6.45 -6.74
CA ARG A 293 -2.46 5.77 -7.83
C ARG A 293 -3.93 6.15 -7.84
N PHE A 294 -4.47 6.35 -9.04
CA PHE A 294 -5.86 6.72 -9.26
C PHE A 294 -6.41 5.89 -10.42
N SER A 295 -7.60 5.33 -10.26
CA SER A 295 -8.25 4.57 -11.32
C SER A 295 -9.77 4.76 -11.28
N PRO A 296 -10.40 5.14 -12.40
CA PRO A 296 -11.85 5.26 -12.47
C PRO A 296 -12.56 3.91 -12.66
N THR A 297 -11.82 2.84 -12.99
CA THR A 297 -12.40 1.56 -13.44
C THR A 297 -12.00 0.36 -12.61
N GLU A 298 -10.81 0.37 -11.99
CA GLU A 298 -10.30 -0.78 -11.24
C GLU A 298 -10.07 -0.44 -9.77
N GLN A 299 -10.33 -1.40 -8.88
CA GLN A 299 -9.92 -1.29 -7.48
C GLN A 299 -8.41 -1.48 -7.34
N ILE A 300 -7.73 -0.55 -6.68
CA ILE A 300 -6.26 -0.52 -6.59
C ILE A 300 -5.78 -1.33 -5.38
N ASP A 301 -5.47 -2.61 -5.62
CA ASP A 301 -4.87 -3.53 -4.66
C ASP A 301 -3.36 -3.70 -4.91
N ALA A 302 -2.60 -2.60 -4.86
CA ALA A 302 -1.16 -2.58 -5.17
C ALA A 302 -0.27 -2.13 -4.00
N PRO A 303 -0.07 -2.94 -2.93
CA PRO A 303 0.71 -2.55 -1.77
C PRO A 303 2.23 -2.67 -2.00
N PHE A 304 2.72 -2.03 -3.06
CA PHE A 304 4.14 -1.93 -3.46
C PHE A 304 4.42 -0.57 -4.09
N ARG A 305 5.69 -0.11 -4.07
CA ARG A 305 6.07 1.18 -4.66
C ARG A 305 5.87 1.17 -6.18
N ILE A 306 5.71 2.35 -6.78
CA ILE A 306 5.73 2.48 -8.25
C ILE A 306 7.16 2.18 -8.70
N GLU A 307 7.36 1.18 -9.56
CA GLU A 307 8.70 0.79 -10.00
C GLU A 307 9.20 1.70 -11.15
N GLU A 308 10.39 1.39 -11.65
CA GLU A 308 11.01 2.11 -12.77
C GLU A 308 10.17 2.03 -14.05
N GLY A 309 9.97 3.16 -14.70
CA GLY A 309 9.29 3.21 -16.00
C GLY A 309 7.76 3.07 -15.95
N GLN A 310 7.14 3.24 -14.78
CA GLN A 310 5.70 3.00 -14.58
C GLN A 310 4.86 4.26 -14.33
N ALA A 311 5.46 5.32 -13.77
CA ALA A 311 4.76 6.55 -13.42
C ALA A 311 4.36 7.36 -14.66
N ASN A 312 3.11 7.80 -14.71
CA ASN A 312 2.56 8.74 -15.68
C ASN A 312 3.09 10.15 -15.43
N TYR A 313 3.20 10.52 -14.15
CA TYR A 313 3.55 11.86 -13.71
C TYR A 313 4.58 11.78 -12.58
N VAL A 314 5.62 12.61 -12.65
CA VAL A 314 6.56 12.80 -11.55
C VAL A 314 6.74 14.28 -11.29
N ALA A 315 6.60 14.68 -10.03
CA ALA A 315 6.89 16.03 -9.57
C ALA A 315 8.11 16.05 -8.65
N CYS A 316 8.95 17.06 -8.80
CA CYS A 316 10.06 17.37 -7.92
C CYS A 316 9.89 18.78 -7.39
N HIS A 317 9.48 18.91 -6.12
CA HIS A 317 9.19 20.20 -5.50
C HIS A 317 10.42 20.92 -4.95
N ASN A 318 11.57 20.24 -4.91
CA ASN A 318 12.85 20.78 -4.46
C ASN A 318 13.93 20.58 -5.53
N GLU A 319 14.40 21.67 -6.13
CA GLU A 319 15.41 21.66 -7.19
C GLU A 319 16.76 21.05 -6.77
N SER A 320 17.06 21.02 -5.47
CA SER A 320 18.32 20.42 -5.00
C SER A 320 18.41 18.92 -5.31
N TYR A 321 17.29 18.23 -5.58
CA TYR A 321 17.23 16.79 -5.83
C TYR A 321 17.59 16.39 -7.27
N VAL A 322 17.54 17.31 -8.24
CA VAL A 322 17.92 17.04 -9.64
C VAL A 322 19.42 17.22 -9.90
N GLN A 323 20.15 17.77 -8.92
CA GLN A 323 21.59 17.98 -8.98
C GLN A 323 22.36 16.65 -9.06
N ALA A 324 23.55 16.71 -9.66
CA ALA A 324 24.42 15.54 -9.83
C ALA A 324 24.73 14.87 -8.48
N GLY A 325 24.69 13.53 -8.46
CA GLY A 325 25.06 12.72 -7.31
C GLY A 325 24.01 12.61 -6.19
N LYS A 326 22.81 13.18 -6.33
CA LYS A 326 21.75 13.07 -5.30
C LYS A 326 20.73 11.98 -5.59
N PHE A 327 19.69 12.28 -6.37
CA PHE A 327 18.57 11.36 -6.59
C PHE A 327 18.28 11.17 -8.07
N ASP A 328 17.80 9.98 -8.42
CA ASP A 328 17.32 9.65 -9.77
C ASP A 328 15.81 9.92 -9.86
N VAL A 329 15.42 11.19 -9.77
CA VAL A 329 14.00 11.57 -9.60
C VAL A 329 13.12 11.12 -10.77
N VAL A 330 13.67 11.06 -11.98
CA VAL A 330 12.96 10.63 -13.21
C VAL A 330 12.95 9.12 -13.40
N LYS A 331 13.56 8.32 -12.51
CA LYS A 331 13.62 6.86 -12.61
C LYS A 331 12.25 6.23 -12.85
N HIS A 332 11.24 6.69 -12.13
CA HIS A 332 9.90 6.12 -12.16
C HIS A 332 9.13 6.46 -13.43
N LEU A 333 9.53 7.49 -14.20
CA LEU A 333 8.76 7.94 -15.36
C LEU A 333 8.74 6.92 -16.49
N LYS A 334 7.54 6.62 -16.98
CA LYS A 334 7.30 5.89 -18.21
C LYS A 334 7.65 6.75 -19.44
N ARG A 335 7.81 6.12 -20.60
CA ARG A 335 8.02 6.82 -21.87
C ARG A 335 6.84 7.77 -22.15
N ARG A 336 7.13 9.02 -22.56
CA ARG A 336 6.16 10.10 -22.74
C ARG A 336 5.40 10.51 -21.47
N GLY A 337 5.90 10.13 -20.30
CA GLY A 337 5.41 10.63 -19.01
C GLY A 337 5.70 12.13 -18.83
N THR A 338 5.07 12.73 -17.84
CA THR A 338 5.20 14.16 -17.53
C THR A 338 6.11 14.35 -16.32
N PHE A 339 7.14 15.17 -16.46
CA PHE A 339 8.02 15.59 -15.38
C PHE A 339 7.78 17.07 -15.05
N PHE A 340 7.52 17.36 -13.78
CA PHE A 340 7.40 18.72 -13.26
C PHE A 340 8.52 19.00 -12.27
N LEU A 341 9.22 20.12 -12.43
CA LEU A 341 10.26 20.59 -11.52
C LEU A 341 9.93 22.00 -11.02
N ASN A 342 9.81 22.14 -9.71
CA ASN A 342 9.78 23.44 -9.06
C ASN A 342 11.22 23.98 -8.92
N THR A 343 11.54 25.06 -9.61
CA THR A 343 12.88 25.66 -9.63
C THR A 343 12.84 27.17 -9.86
N GLN A 344 13.75 27.88 -9.20
CA GLN A 344 13.92 29.33 -9.37
C GLN A 344 14.46 29.70 -10.76
N VAL A 345 15.10 28.75 -11.46
CA VAL A 345 15.57 28.93 -12.84
C VAL A 345 14.43 29.33 -13.78
N ALA A 346 13.19 28.91 -13.50
CA ALA A 346 12.02 29.28 -14.29
C ALA A 346 11.76 30.81 -14.32
N SER A 347 12.23 31.56 -13.31
CA SER A 347 12.06 33.02 -13.21
C SER A 347 13.11 33.82 -13.99
N ILE A 348 14.13 33.18 -14.59
CA ILE A 348 15.12 33.87 -15.43
C ILE A 348 14.44 34.28 -16.74
N ASP A 349 14.27 35.58 -17.01
CA ASP A 349 13.53 36.04 -18.20
C ASP A 349 14.18 35.65 -19.54
N ASP A 350 15.51 35.69 -19.59
CA ASP A 350 16.33 35.37 -20.76
C ASP A 350 16.35 33.86 -21.04
N PRO A 351 15.78 33.39 -22.17
CA PRO A 351 15.71 31.96 -22.49
C PRO A 351 17.07 31.26 -22.58
N GLU A 352 18.12 31.94 -23.09
CA GLU A 352 19.44 31.32 -23.27
C GLU A 352 20.11 31.08 -21.92
N LYS A 353 20.13 32.11 -21.07
CA LYS A 353 20.65 32.00 -19.69
C LYS A 353 19.85 31.01 -18.85
N ARG A 354 18.54 30.89 -19.10
CA ARG A 354 17.69 29.90 -18.43
C ARG A 354 18.10 28.48 -18.79
N ILE A 355 18.37 28.21 -20.07
CA ILE A 355 18.82 26.89 -20.53
C ILE A 355 20.19 26.58 -19.91
N GLU A 356 21.14 27.51 -19.96
CA GLU A 356 22.47 27.35 -19.34
C GLU A 356 22.37 27.05 -17.84
N ALA A 357 21.53 27.79 -17.11
CA ALA A 357 21.29 27.56 -15.69
C ALA A 357 20.64 26.19 -15.44
N LEU A 358 19.74 25.74 -16.30
CA LEU A 358 19.08 24.43 -16.19
C LEU A 358 20.05 23.28 -16.47
N GLU A 359 20.93 23.41 -17.46
CA GLU A 359 21.98 22.44 -17.77
C GLU A 359 22.98 22.28 -16.61
N ASN A 360 23.31 23.39 -15.95
CA ASN A 360 24.15 23.36 -14.75
C ASN A 360 23.44 22.78 -13.52
N LEU A 361 22.11 22.95 -13.42
CA LEU A 361 21.31 22.47 -12.30
C LEU A 361 20.97 20.96 -12.42
N VAL A 362 20.54 20.52 -13.60
CA VAL A 362 20.01 19.16 -13.82
C VAL A 362 21.14 18.24 -14.26
N SER A 363 21.34 17.14 -13.55
CA SER A 363 22.42 16.21 -13.90
C SER A 363 22.31 15.68 -15.35
N PRO A 364 23.43 15.49 -16.07
CA PRO A 364 23.42 14.94 -17.44
C PRO A 364 22.74 13.59 -17.56
N LYS A 365 22.80 12.76 -16.50
CA LYS A 365 22.10 11.45 -16.44
C LYS A 365 20.57 11.62 -16.47
N ILE A 366 20.03 12.63 -15.79
CA ILE A 366 18.59 12.93 -15.80
C ILE A 366 18.19 13.47 -17.17
N LEU A 367 18.92 14.44 -17.72
CA LEU A 367 18.64 15.00 -19.06
C LEU A 367 18.64 13.90 -20.13
N ARG A 368 19.63 13.00 -20.12
CA ARG A 368 19.68 11.85 -21.02
C ARG A 368 18.45 10.95 -20.90
N LYS A 369 17.95 10.71 -19.67
CA LYS A 369 16.73 9.91 -19.47
C LYS A 369 15.49 10.63 -19.97
N ILE A 370 15.40 11.96 -19.78
CA ILE A 370 14.31 12.79 -20.27
C ILE A 370 14.24 12.70 -21.81
N ALA A 371 15.37 12.87 -22.49
CA ALA A 371 15.49 12.72 -23.95
C ALA A 371 15.09 11.31 -24.42
N LEU A 372 15.77 10.27 -23.94
CA LEU A 372 15.56 8.88 -24.38
C LEU A 372 14.12 8.38 -24.15
N ARG A 373 13.45 8.86 -23.10
CA ARG A 373 12.07 8.49 -22.78
C ARG A 373 11.04 9.50 -23.34
N GLN A 374 11.46 10.52 -24.10
CA GLN A 374 10.59 11.56 -24.65
C GLN A 374 9.68 12.18 -23.57
N ILE A 375 10.24 12.48 -22.41
CA ILE A 375 9.50 13.00 -21.26
C ILE A 375 9.03 14.42 -21.54
N LYS A 376 7.78 14.73 -21.21
CA LYS A 376 7.25 16.10 -21.26
C LYS A 376 7.74 16.84 -20.02
N PHE A 377 8.72 17.73 -20.18
CA PHE A 377 9.37 18.41 -19.07
C PHE A 377 8.82 19.83 -18.87
N TYR A 378 8.35 20.11 -17.66
CA TYR A 378 7.80 21.39 -17.25
C TYR A 378 8.55 21.95 -16.05
N ILE A 379 8.76 23.26 -16.03
CA ILE A 379 9.38 23.99 -14.91
C ILE A 379 8.49 25.16 -14.46
N MET A 380 8.54 25.50 -13.18
CA MET A 380 7.85 26.63 -12.57
C MET A 380 8.60 27.10 -11.34
N ASP A 381 8.57 28.41 -11.06
CA ASP A 381 9.01 28.95 -9.77
C ASP A 381 7.79 29.18 -8.88
N ALA A 382 7.39 28.13 -8.15
CA ALA A 382 6.24 28.20 -7.26
C ALA A 382 6.52 29.12 -6.05
N ALA A 383 7.78 29.30 -5.65
CA ALA A 383 8.13 30.10 -4.48
C ALA A 383 7.95 31.59 -4.77
N SER A 384 8.50 32.08 -5.88
CA SER A 384 8.35 33.47 -6.32
C SER A 384 6.89 33.80 -6.67
N LEU A 385 6.19 32.85 -7.30
CA LEU A 385 4.76 33.01 -7.58
C LEU A 385 3.94 33.12 -6.29
N ALA A 386 4.18 32.26 -5.30
CA ALA A 386 3.51 32.36 -4.00
C ALA A 386 3.79 33.71 -3.30
N ALA A 387 5.03 34.21 -3.37
CA ALA A 387 5.41 35.48 -2.79
C ALA A 387 4.67 36.67 -3.43
N LYS A 388 4.51 36.68 -4.77
CA LYS A 388 3.78 37.72 -5.51
C LYS A 388 2.33 37.89 -5.04
N TYR A 389 1.68 36.80 -4.61
CA TYR A 389 0.30 36.80 -4.10
C TYR A 389 0.21 36.90 -2.56
N GLY A 390 1.33 37.16 -1.88
CA GLY A 390 1.38 37.31 -0.41
C GLY A 390 1.22 35.99 0.36
N LEU A 391 1.59 34.87 -0.26
CA LEU A 391 1.53 33.51 0.28
C LEU A 391 2.93 32.87 0.38
N ALA A 392 3.95 33.67 0.66
CA ALA A 392 5.36 33.26 0.72
C ALA A 392 5.57 31.97 1.57
N GLY A 393 6.36 31.04 1.03
CA GLY A 393 6.67 29.76 1.66
C GLY A 393 5.59 28.67 1.52
N ARG A 394 4.46 28.94 0.85
CA ARG A 394 3.37 27.97 0.65
C ARG A 394 3.22 27.58 -0.81
N ILE A 395 4.02 26.62 -1.25
CA ILE A 395 4.01 26.11 -2.63
C ILE A 395 2.96 25.01 -2.88
N ASN A 396 2.39 24.45 -1.81
CA ASN A 396 1.52 23.28 -1.86
C ASN A 396 0.31 23.43 -2.81
N MET A 397 -0.40 24.56 -2.76
CA MET A 397 -1.58 24.80 -3.59
C MET A 397 -1.21 25.01 -5.06
N ILE A 398 -0.09 25.67 -5.34
CA ILE A 398 0.44 25.88 -6.68
C ILE A 398 0.83 24.54 -7.30
N CYS A 399 1.63 23.74 -6.59
CA CYS A 399 2.05 22.42 -7.06
C CYS A 399 0.86 21.49 -7.27
N MET A 400 -0.18 21.58 -6.43
CA MET A 400 -1.41 20.80 -6.59
C MET A 400 -2.21 21.21 -7.83
N ALA A 401 -2.38 22.51 -8.08
CA ALA A 401 -3.03 23.00 -9.30
C ALA A 401 -2.27 22.56 -10.55
N THR A 402 -0.94 22.66 -10.50
CA THR A 402 -0.06 22.15 -11.57
C THR A 402 -0.20 20.65 -11.76
N PHE A 403 -0.32 19.88 -10.68
CA PHE A 403 -0.60 18.44 -10.76
C PHE A 403 -1.91 18.15 -11.48
N PHE A 404 -3.02 18.81 -11.13
CA PHE A 404 -4.30 18.60 -11.84
C PHE A 404 -4.23 19.00 -13.31
N ARG A 405 -3.56 20.12 -13.62
CA ARG A 405 -3.33 20.58 -15.00
C ARG A 405 -2.51 19.60 -15.83
N LEU A 406 -1.48 18.98 -15.25
CA LEU A 406 -0.50 18.17 -15.99
C LEU A 406 -0.77 16.67 -15.96
N SER A 407 -1.44 16.17 -14.92
CA SER A 407 -1.68 14.73 -14.75
C SER A 407 -2.85 14.21 -15.57
N GLY A 408 -3.85 15.06 -15.84
CA GLY A 408 -5.07 14.67 -16.56
C GLY A 408 -5.95 13.67 -15.79
N VAL A 409 -5.79 13.56 -14.46
CA VAL A 409 -6.60 12.62 -13.63
C VAL A 409 -8.06 13.05 -13.56
N LEU A 410 -8.33 14.36 -13.57
CA LEU A 410 -9.66 14.95 -13.61
C LEU A 410 -9.72 16.02 -14.71
N PRO A 411 -10.92 16.36 -15.23
CA PRO A 411 -11.10 17.58 -16.02
C PRO A 411 -10.62 18.80 -15.22
N LEU A 412 -9.91 19.70 -15.90
CA LEU A 412 -9.22 20.81 -15.25
C LEU A 412 -10.18 21.75 -14.52
N ASP A 413 -11.29 22.11 -15.15
CA ASP A 413 -12.29 23.03 -14.57
C ASP A 413 -12.90 22.45 -13.29
N ASP A 414 -13.25 21.16 -13.30
CA ASP A 414 -13.80 20.47 -12.14
C ASP A 414 -12.78 20.40 -10.99
N ALA A 415 -11.53 20.04 -11.31
CA ALA A 415 -10.46 20.00 -10.33
C ALA A 415 -10.22 21.37 -9.65
N ILE A 416 -10.24 22.46 -10.43
CA ILE A 416 -10.07 23.81 -9.89
C ILE A 416 -11.23 24.20 -8.98
N ASN A 417 -12.48 23.89 -9.38
CA ASN A 417 -13.66 24.16 -8.56
C ASN A 417 -13.62 23.41 -7.23
N LEU A 418 -13.19 22.15 -7.24
CA LEU A 418 -12.99 21.35 -6.02
C LEU A 418 -11.88 21.94 -5.14
N LEU A 419 -10.76 22.36 -5.73
CA LEU A 419 -9.68 23.04 -4.99
C LEU A 419 -10.14 24.34 -4.34
N LYS A 420 -10.86 25.19 -5.09
CA LYS A 420 -11.43 26.45 -4.56
C LYS A 420 -12.38 26.19 -3.40
N SER A 421 -13.20 25.16 -3.50
CA SER A 421 -14.11 24.72 -2.43
C SER A 421 -13.36 24.21 -1.20
N ALA A 422 -12.31 23.40 -1.40
CA ALA A 422 -11.45 22.90 -0.33
C ALA A 422 -10.68 24.03 0.38
N ILE A 423 -10.19 25.03 -0.35
CA ILE A 423 -9.58 26.25 0.22
C ILE A 423 -10.59 26.96 1.12
N ARG A 424 -11.82 27.18 0.63
CA ARG A 424 -12.85 27.86 1.41
C ARG A 424 -13.15 27.09 2.70
N LYS A 425 -13.35 25.79 2.63
CA LYS A 425 -13.59 24.93 3.81
C LYS A 425 -12.43 24.99 4.81
N THR A 426 -11.19 25.00 4.31
CA THR A 426 -9.99 24.95 5.15
C THR A 426 -9.62 26.31 5.73
N TYR A 427 -9.89 27.42 5.04
CA TYR A 427 -9.39 28.75 5.40
C TYR A 427 -10.48 29.78 5.67
N ALA A 428 -11.77 29.42 5.64
CA ALA A 428 -12.87 30.32 5.99
C ALA A 428 -12.67 31.01 7.35
N TYR A 429 -12.16 30.28 8.35
CA TYR A 429 -11.89 30.83 9.68
C TYR A 429 -10.79 31.91 9.70
N LYS A 430 -9.97 32.03 8.64
CA LYS A 430 -8.93 33.07 8.50
C LYS A 430 -9.42 34.33 7.77
N GLY A 431 -10.67 34.36 7.35
CA GLY A 431 -11.30 35.49 6.67
C GLY A 431 -11.25 35.42 5.14
N GLU A 432 -12.20 36.11 4.50
CA GLU A 432 -12.44 36.04 3.06
C GLU A 432 -11.27 36.58 2.22
N ALA A 433 -10.50 37.55 2.75
CA ALA A 433 -9.32 38.08 2.06
C ALA A 433 -8.24 37.00 1.83
N VAL A 434 -8.08 36.06 2.77
CA VAL A 434 -7.13 34.95 2.62
C VAL A 434 -7.65 33.94 1.60
N VAL A 435 -8.95 33.65 1.60
CA VAL A 435 -9.59 32.76 0.62
C VAL A 435 -9.43 33.32 -0.79
N LYS A 436 -9.76 34.60 -0.99
CA LYS A 436 -9.64 35.29 -2.28
C LYS A 436 -8.22 35.25 -2.84
N LYS A 437 -7.20 35.56 -2.02
CA LYS A 437 -5.78 35.47 -2.44
C LYS A 437 -5.40 34.08 -2.96
N ASN A 438 -5.92 33.01 -2.33
CA ASN A 438 -5.65 31.66 -2.79
C ASN A 438 -6.41 31.33 -4.08
N HIS A 439 -7.64 31.83 -4.26
CA HIS A 439 -8.39 31.68 -5.52
C HIS A 439 -7.71 32.41 -6.68
N ASP A 440 -7.31 33.67 -6.48
CA ASP A 440 -6.62 34.47 -7.49
C ASP A 440 -5.30 33.80 -7.92
N LEU A 441 -4.56 33.24 -6.96
CA LEU A 441 -3.34 32.47 -7.22
C LEU A 441 -3.61 31.21 -8.05
N LEU A 442 -4.66 30.45 -7.73
CA LEU A 442 -5.04 29.26 -8.51
C LEU A 442 -5.40 29.64 -9.95
N ASP A 443 -6.19 30.70 -10.13
CA ASP A 443 -6.62 31.17 -11.44
C ASP A 443 -5.43 31.61 -12.31
N ALA A 444 -4.43 32.24 -11.71
CA ALA A 444 -3.18 32.59 -12.39
C ALA A 444 -2.38 31.35 -12.84
N VAL A 445 -2.21 30.34 -11.98
CA VAL A 445 -1.46 29.11 -12.31
C VAL A 445 -2.09 28.37 -13.50
N VAL A 446 -3.41 28.43 -13.60
CA VAL A 446 -4.17 27.74 -14.65
C VAL A 446 -4.17 28.55 -15.95
N SER A 447 -4.46 29.85 -15.84
CA SER A 447 -4.77 30.70 -17.00
C SER A 447 -3.54 31.36 -17.61
N ASP A 448 -2.50 31.63 -16.82
CA ASP A 448 -1.29 32.30 -17.32
C ASP A 448 -0.27 31.26 -17.83
N PRO A 449 -0.05 31.16 -19.15
CA PRO A 449 0.95 30.25 -19.70
C PRO A 449 2.38 30.64 -19.30
N LYS A 450 2.63 31.88 -18.87
CA LYS A 450 3.97 32.32 -18.44
C LYS A 450 4.37 31.76 -17.07
N CYS A 451 3.40 31.33 -16.27
CA CYS A 451 3.67 30.73 -14.96
C CYS A 451 4.33 29.35 -15.07
N MET A 452 4.19 28.64 -16.20
CA MET A 452 4.72 27.30 -16.38
C MET A 452 5.36 27.13 -17.75
N LEU A 453 6.63 26.78 -17.77
CA LEU A 453 7.42 26.71 -18.99
C LEU A 453 7.62 25.26 -19.41
N VAL A 454 7.59 25.02 -20.72
CA VAL A 454 7.97 23.74 -21.33
C VAL A 454 9.46 23.78 -21.63
N VAL A 455 10.17 22.73 -21.22
CA VAL A 455 11.59 22.55 -21.56
C VAL A 455 11.70 21.46 -22.60
N ASN A 456 12.26 21.81 -23.75
CA ASN A 456 12.55 20.84 -24.80
C ASN A 456 13.94 20.27 -24.57
N VAL A 457 14.02 18.98 -24.27
CA VAL A 457 15.28 18.24 -24.21
C VAL A 457 15.35 17.38 -25.48
N PRO A 458 16.27 17.67 -26.41
CA PRO A 458 16.33 17.05 -27.73
C PRO A 458 16.65 15.55 -27.69
#